data_AF-A0A4Y2TNY1-F1
#
_entry.id   AF-A0A4Y2TNY1-F1
#
_cell.length_a   1.000
_cell.length_b   1.000
_cell.length_c   1.000
_cell.angle_alpha   90.00
_cell.angle_beta   90.00
_cell.angle_gamma   90.00
#
_symmetry.space_group_name_H-M   'P 1'
#
loop_
_entity.id
_entity.type
_entity.pdbx_description
1 polymer ?
#
loop_
_entity_poly.entity_id
_entity_poly.type
_entity_poly.pdbx_seq_one_letter_code
_entity_poly.pdbx_strand_id
1 'polypeptide(L)'
;MESSLCMLQVCDVLCPDKKNNFQTVSLSRKMVTSRIEAIDKNLASQLESKIGQFKFCTIAMDENTDINDTAQLVLFLRGVDENFEISEELAFMRFLKGTTKGCDIFREFQEGLLTLKVSITNICNITIDGAPNMTGKKSGFLGLFNQNYPGNNVVFLHCVTHQDALCKSALNMKPVFDAVVKLINTIRSRGLTHRQFRDFLQSVQSE
;
A
#
# COMPACT_ATOMS: atom_id res chain seq x y z
N MET A 1 -31.14 -12.64 5.53
CA MET A 1 -31.66 -14.01 5.37
C MET A 1 -31.09 -14.64 4.10
N GLU A 2 -31.06 -13.90 2.98
CA GLU A 2 -30.49 -14.35 1.69
C GLU A 2 -29.00 -14.72 1.71
N SER A 3 -28.17 -13.99 2.45
CA SER A 3 -26.71 -14.25 2.52
C SER A 3 -26.34 -15.61 3.14
N SER A 4 -27.16 -16.12 4.08
CA SER A 4 -26.95 -17.45 4.67
C SER A 4 -27.35 -18.58 3.72
N LEU A 5 -28.43 -18.35 2.95
CA LEU A 5 -28.91 -19.33 1.98
C LEU A 5 -27.90 -19.54 0.84
N CYS A 6 -27.32 -18.45 0.32
CA CYS A 6 -26.30 -18.50 -0.72
C CYS A 6 -25.04 -19.25 -0.25
N MET A 7 -24.56 -18.97 0.97
CA MET A 7 -23.42 -19.70 1.57
C MET A 7 -23.69 -21.20 1.72
N LEU A 8 -24.90 -21.59 2.13
CA LEU A 8 -25.26 -23.00 2.25
C LEU A 8 -25.35 -23.69 0.89
N GLN A 9 -25.85 -23.01 -0.14
CA GLN A 9 -25.87 -23.53 -1.52
C GLN A 9 -24.45 -23.70 -2.10
N VAL A 10 -23.54 -22.77 -1.82
CA VAL A 10 -22.13 -22.91 -2.20
C VAL A 10 -21.48 -24.07 -1.45
N CYS A 11 -21.76 -24.21 -0.15
CA CYS A 11 -21.25 -25.32 0.66
C CYS A 11 -21.76 -26.68 0.16
N ASP A 12 -23.01 -26.76 -0.30
CA ASP A 12 -23.59 -27.98 -0.88
C ASP A 12 -22.83 -28.47 -2.11
N VAL A 13 -22.21 -27.56 -2.87
CA VAL A 13 -21.43 -27.89 -4.06
C VAL A 13 -19.96 -28.17 -3.73
N LEU A 14 -19.34 -27.33 -2.89
CA LEU A 14 -17.89 -27.38 -2.65
C LEU A 14 -17.47 -28.34 -1.52
N CYS A 15 -18.28 -28.46 -0.46
CA CYS A 15 -17.92 -29.22 0.73
C CYS A 15 -19.17 -29.64 1.55
N PRO A 16 -20.03 -30.51 1.01
CA PRO A 16 -21.31 -30.88 1.63
C PRO A 16 -21.16 -31.47 3.04
N ASP A 17 -20.08 -32.21 3.31
CA ASP A 17 -19.79 -32.80 4.62
C ASP A 17 -19.60 -31.74 5.73
N LYS A 18 -19.31 -30.48 5.36
CA LYS A 18 -19.10 -29.37 6.29
C LYS A 18 -20.31 -28.47 6.46
N LYS A 19 -21.45 -28.77 5.83
CA LYS A 19 -22.67 -27.94 5.83
C LYS A 19 -23.15 -27.52 7.23
N ASN A 20 -23.12 -28.44 8.18
CA ASN A 20 -23.53 -28.16 9.56
C ASN A 20 -22.69 -27.05 10.21
N ASN A 21 -21.40 -26.95 9.86
CA ASN A 21 -20.54 -25.87 10.37
C ASN A 21 -21.02 -24.51 9.86
N PHE A 22 -21.43 -24.42 8.59
CA PHE A 22 -21.93 -23.18 7.99
C PHE A 22 -23.32 -22.79 8.48
N GLN A 23 -24.19 -23.76 8.81
CA GLN A 23 -25.50 -23.49 9.41
C GLN A 23 -25.39 -22.81 10.79
N THR A 24 -24.33 -23.10 11.54
CA THR A 24 -24.07 -22.46 12.85
C THR A 24 -23.51 -21.04 12.74
N VAL A 25 -23.05 -20.63 11.54
CA VAL A 25 -22.51 -19.29 11.31
C VAL A 25 -23.64 -18.29 11.11
N SER A 26 -23.99 -17.54 12.16
CA SER A 26 -24.91 -16.40 11.99
C SER A 26 -24.22 -15.24 11.25
N LEU A 27 -24.79 -14.88 10.10
CA LEU A 27 -24.32 -13.82 9.21
C LEU A 27 -25.05 -12.49 9.45
N SER A 28 -25.58 -12.26 10.65
CA SER A 28 -26.16 -10.96 10.99
C SER A 28 -25.08 -9.88 10.90
N ARG A 29 -25.44 -8.67 10.45
CA ARG A 29 -24.51 -7.53 10.37
C ARG A 29 -23.72 -7.34 11.67
N LYS A 30 -24.39 -7.43 12.83
CA LYS A 30 -23.76 -7.32 14.16
C LYS A 30 -22.68 -8.39 14.39
N MET A 31 -23.00 -9.66 14.12
CA MET A 31 -22.03 -10.75 14.29
C MET A 31 -20.84 -10.63 13.35
N VAL A 32 -21.07 -10.23 12.09
CA VAL A 32 -19.98 -10.02 11.12
C VAL A 32 -19.07 -8.88 11.60
N THR A 33 -19.63 -7.74 12.02
CA THR A 33 -18.87 -6.64 12.61
C THR A 33 -18.05 -7.09 13.81
N SER A 34 -18.66 -7.78 14.78
CA SER A 34 -17.92 -8.26 15.95
C SER A 34 -16.81 -9.26 15.62
N ARG A 35 -16.97 -10.09 14.59
CA ARG A 35 -15.91 -10.99 14.11
C ARG A 35 -14.77 -10.23 13.46
N ILE A 36 -15.07 -9.22 12.64
CA ILE A 36 -14.06 -8.34 12.04
C ILE A 36 -13.27 -7.64 13.15
N GLU A 37 -13.95 -7.06 14.14
CA GLU A 37 -13.29 -6.40 15.29
C GLU A 37 -12.41 -7.37 16.11
N ALA A 38 -12.84 -8.62 16.26
CA ALA A 38 -12.03 -9.64 16.95
C ALA A 38 -10.77 -10.02 16.14
N ILE A 39 -10.90 -10.16 14.82
CA ILE A 39 -9.78 -10.42 13.92
C ILE A 39 -8.82 -9.23 13.93
N ASP A 40 -9.33 -8.01 13.82
CA ASP A 40 -8.57 -6.78 13.85
C ASP A 40 -7.73 -6.66 15.13
N LYS A 41 -8.34 -6.84 16.30
CA LYS A 41 -7.61 -6.83 17.59
C LYS A 41 -6.52 -7.90 17.66
N ASN A 42 -6.79 -9.10 17.15
CA ASN A 42 -5.82 -10.19 17.13
C ASN A 42 -4.65 -9.89 16.19
N LEU A 43 -4.94 -9.37 14.99
CA LEU A 43 -3.90 -8.97 14.03
C LEU A 43 -3.06 -7.81 14.57
N ALA A 44 -3.69 -6.78 15.14
CA ALA A 44 -2.99 -5.67 15.77
C ALA A 44 -2.07 -6.13 16.90
N SER A 45 -2.52 -7.07 17.74
CA SER A 45 -1.71 -7.63 18.82
C SER A 45 -0.51 -8.42 18.30
N GLN A 46 -0.68 -9.20 17.23
CA GLN A 46 0.41 -9.94 16.58
C GLN A 46 1.42 -9.00 15.94
N LEU A 47 0.93 -7.95 15.26
CA LEU A 47 1.76 -6.93 14.63
C LEU A 47 2.58 -6.17 15.68
N GLU A 48 1.95 -5.70 16.76
CA GLU A 48 2.65 -5.04 17.88
C GLU A 48 3.73 -5.96 18.49
N SER A 49 3.40 -7.24 18.70
CA SER A 49 4.36 -8.23 19.22
C SER A 49 5.55 -8.43 18.28
N LYS A 50 5.31 -8.56 16.98
CA LYS A 50 6.36 -8.75 15.97
C LYS A 50 7.24 -7.50 15.86
N ILE A 51 6.63 -6.32 15.80
CA ILE A 51 7.34 -5.03 15.76
C ILE A 51 8.19 -4.82 17.01
N GLY A 52 7.67 -5.19 18.18
CA GLY A 52 8.39 -5.06 19.46
C GLY A 52 9.67 -5.90 19.55
N GLN A 53 9.84 -6.89 18.68
CA GLN A 53 11.05 -7.72 18.60
C GLN A 53 12.16 -7.08 17.75
N PHE A 54 11.84 -6.07 16.94
CA PHE A 54 12.83 -5.47 16.04
C PHE A 54 13.88 -4.67 16.80
N LYS A 55 15.15 -4.96 16.49
CA LYS A 55 16.30 -4.16 16.93
C LYS A 55 16.52 -2.95 16.05
N PHE A 56 16.36 -3.17 14.75
CA PHE A 56 16.47 -2.12 13.75
C PHE A 56 15.34 -2.27 12.74
N CYS A 57 14.86 -1.16 12.21
CA CYS A 57 13.88 -1.16 11.15
C CYS A 57 14.14 -0.06 10.12
N THR A 58 13.64 -0.32 8.92
CA THR A 58 13.53 0.64 7.84
C THR A 58 12.07 0.87 7.54
N ILE A 59 11.73 2.10 7.20
CA ILE A 59 10.37 2.50 6.90
C ILE A 59 10.29 2.90 5.44
N ALA A 60 9.20 2.52 4.77
CA ALA A 60 8.80 3.09 3.50
C ALA A 60 7.44 3.78 3.68
N MET A 61 7.36 5.03 3.24
CA MET A 61 6.15 5.84 3.34
C MET A 61 5.73 6.30 1.96
N ASP A 62 4.43 6.22 1.71
CA ASP A 62 3.83 6.72 0.49
C ASP A 62 2.52 7.45 0.78
N GLU A 63 2.28 8.52 0.02
CA GLU A 63 0.99 9.21 0.02
C GLU A 63 0.16 8.64 -1.13
N ASN A 64 -0.93 7.95 -0.82
CA ASN A 64 -1.86 7.48 -1.82
C ASN A 64 -3.16 8.28 -1.76
N THR A 65 -3.81 8.46 -2.90
CA THR A 65 -5.13 9.08 -3.00
C THR A 65 -6.17 7.99 -3.24
N ASP A 66 -7.12 7.84 -2.31
CA ASP A 66 -8.25 6.93 -2.49
C ASP A 66 -9.18 7.41 -3.62
N ILE A 67 -10.05 6.51 -4.12
CA ILE A 67 -11.06 6.78 -5.17
C ILE A 67 -12.01 7.94 -4.83
N ASN A 68 -12.08 8.34 -3.56
CA ASN A 68 -12.89 9.45 -3.07
C ASN A 68 -12.05 10.73 -2.82
N ASP A 69 -10.91 10.87 -3.49
CA ASP A 69 -9.97 12.01 -3.36
C ASP A 69 -9.48 12.23 -1.91
N THR A 70 -9.55 11.19 -1.07
CA THR A 70 -9.05 11.27 0.31
C THR A 70 -7.64 10.73 0.36
N ALA A 71 -6.69 11.61 0.67
CA ALA A 71 -5.30 11.23 0.80
C ALA A 71 -5.07 10.37 2.06
N GLN A 72 -4.21 9.37 1.92
CA GLN A 72 -3.86 8.42 2.97
C GLN A 72 -2.35 8.27 3.01
N LEU A 73 -1.81 8.29 4.23
CA LEU A 73 -0.42 7.95 4.50
C LEU A 73 -0.34 6.44 4.77
N VAL A 74 0.41 5.74 3.92
CA VAL A 74 0.69 4.32 4.07
C VAL A 74 2.12 4.17 4.57
N LEU A 75 2.31 3.35 5.62
CA LEU A 75 3.62 3.06 6.17
C LEU A 75 3.89 1.56 6.18
N PHE A 76 4.92 1.15 5.47
CA PHE A 76 5.49 -0.19 5.55
C PHE A 76 6.73 -0.17 6.43
N LEU A 77 6.88 -1.21 7.24
CA LEU A 77 7.99 -1.37 8.16
C LEU A 77 8.68 -2.70 7.86
N ARG A 78 9.97 -2.63 7.52
CA ARG A 78 10.84 -3.80 7.37
C ARG A 78 11.82 -3.84 8.53
N GLY A 79 11.69 -4.84 9.38
CA GLY A 79 12.44 -4.97 10.63
C GLY A 79 13.36 -6.19 10.63
N VAL A 80 14.37 -6.14 11.49
CA VAL A 80 15.25 -7.27 11.83
C VAL A 80 15.26 -7.50 13.34
N ASP A 81 15.12 -8.75 13.75
CA ASP A 81 15.13 -9.15 15.17
C ASP A 81 16.52 -9.62 15.66
N GLU A 82 16.59 -10.10 16.90
CA GLU A 82 17.83 -10.60 17.53
C GLU A 82 18.42 -11.83 16.82
N ASN A 83 17.61 -12.60 16.11
CA ASN A 83 18.02 -13.79 15.38
C ASN A 83 18.40 -13.47 13.93
N PHE A 84 18.45 -12.19 13.57
CA PHE A 84 18.65 -11.71 12.20
C PHE A 84 17.54 -12.12 11.23
N GLU A 85 16.35 -12.45 11.74
CA GLU A 85 15.19 -12.69 10.88
C GLU A 85 14.63 -11.35 10.40
N ILE A 86 14.41 -11.26 9.08
CA ILE A 86 13.85 -10.07 8.44
C ILE A 86 12.37 -10.32 8.16
N SER A 87 11.53 -9.38 8.56
CA SER A 87 10.11 -9.37 8.21
C SER A 87 9.69 -7.99 7.74
N GLU A 88 8.69 -7.97 6.87
CA GLU A 88 8.10 -6.76 6.31
C GLU A 88 6.60 -6.77 6.60
N GLU A 89 6.11 -5.67 7.16
CA GLU A 89 4.73 -5.54 7.61
C GLU A 89 4.14 -4.22 7.16
N LEU A 90 2.85 -4.22 6.79
CA LEU A 90 2.08 -2.99 6.70
C LEU A 90 1.82 -2.50 8.13
N ALA A 91 2.50 -1.43 8.52
CA ALA A 91 2.43 -0.91 9.88
C ALA A 91 1.10 -0.19 10.12
N PHE A 92 0.78 0.80 9.28
CA PHE A 92 -0.50 1.48 9.33
C PHE A 92 -0.85 2.16 8.01
N MET A 93 -2.14 2.48 7.89
CA MET A 93 -2.72 3.32 6.87
C MET A 93 -3.59 4.37 7.56
N ARG A 94 -3.24 5.66 7.46
CA ARG A 94 -3.93 6.75 8.16
C ARG A 94 -4.38 7.83 7.20
N PHE A 95 -5.60 8.33 7.41
CA PHE A 95 -6.17 9.38 6.57
C PHE A 95 -5.52 10.73 6.85
N LEU A 96 -5.14 11.44 5.78
CA LEU A 96 -4.70 12.83 5.84
C LEU A 96 -5.93 13.74 5.69
N LYS A 97 -6.35 14.38 6.78
CA LYS A 97 -7.55 15.21 6.80
C LYS A 97 -7.25 16.61 6.23
N GLY A 98 -7.86 16.93 5.10
CA GLY A 98 -7.92 18.27 4.52
C GLY A 98 -6.69 18.66 3.68
N THR A 99 -5.47 18.46 4.18
CA THR A 99 -4.24 18.74 3.42
C THR A 99 -3.20 17.63 3.56
N THR A 100 -2.27 17.58 2.60
CA THR A 100 -1.16 16.62 2.53
C THR A 100 0.18 17.32 2.79
N LYS A 101 0.19 18.34 3.64
CA LYS A 101 1.42 19.09 3.94
C LYS A 101 2.36 18.20 4.75
N GLY A 102 3.66 18.51 4.70
CA GLY A 102 4.65 17.76 5.48
C GLY A 102 4.36 17.72 6.98
N CYS A 103 3.70 18.75 7.54
CA CYS A 103 3.27 18.75 8.94
C CYS A 103 2.12 17.79 9.24
N ASP A 104 1.20 17.58 8.30
CA ASP A 104 0.13 16.61 8.44
C ASP A 104 0.71 15.20 8.39
N ILE A 105 1.55 14.94 7.40
CA ILE A 105 2.26 13.66 7.25
C ILE A 105 3.09 13.35 8.50
N PHE A 106 3.85 14.33 9.00
CA PHE A 106 4.67 14.16 10.20
C PHE A 106 3.83 13.86 11.45
N ARG A 107 2.69 14.54 11.63
CA ARG A 107 1.76 14.24 12.72
C ARG A 107 1.22 12.81 12.63
N GLU A 108 0.70 12.41 11.48
CA GLU A 108 0.15 11.07 11.30
C GLU A 108 1.22 9.98 11.46
N PHE A 109 2.46 10.26 11.02
CA PHE A 109 3.62 9.41 11.25
C PHE A 109 3.90 9.23 12.75
N GLN A 110 3.99 10.32 13.52
CA GLN A 110 4.26 10.25 14.97
C GLN A 110 3.16 9.49 15.71
N GLU A 111 1.90 9.79 15.41
CA GLU A 111 0.75 9.09 16.01
C GLU A 111 0.73 7.60 15.66
N GLY A 112 1.08 7.25 14.42
CA GLY A 112 1.16 5.86 13.98
C GLY A 112 2.29 5.09 14.68
N LEU A 113 3.48 5.67 14.79
CA LEU A 113 4.58 5.05 15.54
C LEU A 113 4.24 4.90 17.03
N LEU A 114 3.59 5.91 17.63
CA LEU A 114 3.14 5.85 19.02
C LEU A 114 2.14 4.71 19.24
N THR A 115 1.18 4.55 18.32
CA THR A 115 0.17 3.49 18.37
C THR A 115 0.82 2.10 18.35
N LEU A 116 1.80 1.90 17.47
CA LEU A 116 2.53 0.64 17.33
C LEU A 116 3.70 0.47 18.32
N LYS A 117 3.93 1.48 19.17
CA LYS A 117 5.05 1.53 20.15
C LYS A 117 6.42 1.35 19.49
N VAL A 118 6.58 1.84 18.26
CA VAL A 118 7.87 1.82 17.54
C VAL A 118 8.75 2.93 18.11
N SER A 119 9.92 2.57 18.63
CA SER A 119 10.91 3.57 19.04
C SER A 119 11.52 4.25 17.83
N ILE A 120 11.58 5.59 17.85
CA ILE A 120 12.25 6.38 16.81
C ILE A 120 13.73 5.98 16.67
N THR A 121 14.37 5.56 17.76
CA THR A 121 15.79 5.17 17.80
C THR A 121 16.09 3.88 17.05
N ASN A 122 15.07 3.04 16.82
CA ASN A 122 15.24 1.78 16.11
C ASN A 122 15.19 1.98 14.59
N ILE A 123 14.71 3.14 14.12
CA ILE A 123 14.58 3.44 12.71
C ILE A 123 15.95 3.84 12.17
N CYS A 124 16.46 3.09 11.20
CA CYS A 124 17.73 3.39 10.53
C CYS A 124 17.52 4.16 9.22
N ASN A 125 16.38 3.97 8.56
CA ASN A 125 16.11 4.51 7.23
C ASN A 125 14.63 4.82 7.05
N ILE A 126 14.33 5.91 6.35
CA ILE A 126 12.99 6.22 5.84
C ILE A 126 13.05 6.49 4.33
N THR A 127 12.28 5.72 3.56
CA THR A 127 12.11 5.90 2.12
C THR A 127 10.83 6.69 1.82
N ILE A 128 10.95 7.73 0.98
CA ILE A 128 9.86 8.66 0.61
C ILE A 128 9.82 8.90 -0.91
N ASP A 129 8.67 9.27 -1.46
CA ASP A 129 8.41 9.45 -2.91
C ASP A 129 9.11 10.65 -3.58
N GLY A 130 9.72 11.54 -2.80
CA GLY A 130 10.41 12.73 -3.29
C GLY A 130 9.58 13.99 -3.39
N ALA A 131 8.28 13.91 -3.16
CA ALA A 131 7.38 15.05 -3.32
C ALA A 131 7.78 16.23 -2.39
N PRO A 132 7.46 17.49 -2.74
CA PRO A 132 7.90 18.65 -1.95
C PRO A 132 7.42 18.65 -0.49
N ASN A 133 6.24 18.08 -0.23
CA ASN A 133 5.69 17.86 1.11
C ASN A 133 6.47 16.79 1.91
N MET A 134 7.21 15.90 1.24
CA MET A 134 8.06 14.88 1.86
C MET A 134 9.50 15.37 2.05
N THR A 135 10.11 15.98 1.03
CA THR A 135 11.55 16.33 1.00
C THR A 135 11.88 17.76 1.41
N GLY A 136 10.88 18.64 1.56
CA GLY A 136 11.09 20.06 1.88
C GLY A 136 11.91 20.28 3.16
N LYS A 137 12.99 21.08 3.06
CA LYS A 137 13.96 21.30 4.17
C LYS A 137 13.37 21.89 5.45
N LYS A 138 12.36 22.76 5.34
CA LYS A 138 11.74 23.45 6.47
C LYS A 138 10.36 22.89 6.84
N SER A 139 9.51 22.68 5.83
CA SER A 139 8.10 22.33 5.99
C SER A 139 7.73 20.96 5.43
N GLY A 140 8.68 20.25 4.82
CA GLY A 140 8.47 18.87 4.38
C GLY A 140 8.67 17.89 5.53
N PHE A 141 8.16 16.67 5.39
CA PHE A 141 8.29 15.60 6.38
C PHE A 141 9.74 15.41 6.85
N LEU A 142 10.69 15.25 5.93
CA LEU A 142 12.12 15.09 6.23
C LEU A 142 12.66 16.27 7.04
N GLY A 143 12.32 17.50 6.63
CA GLY A 143 12.74 18.71 7.33
C GLY A 143 12.23 18.77 8.76
N LEU A 144 10.95 18.41 8.96
CA LEU A 144 10.31 18.38 10.28
C LEU A 144 10.87 17.24 11.15
N PHE A 145 11.13 16.07 10.56
CA PHE A 145 11.75 14.95 11.24
C PHE A 145 13.10 15.35 11.84
N ASN A 146 13.98 15.94 11.03
CA ASN A 146 15.31 16.34 11.49
C ASN A 146 15.28 17.44 12.55
N GLN A 147 14.26 18.32 12.53
CA GLN A 147 14.07 19.35 13.56
C GLN A 147 13.63 18.74 14.91
N ASN A 148 12.77 17.72 14.88
CA ASN A 148 12.24 17.08 16.09
C ASN A 148 13.19 16.00 16.65
N TYR A 149 13.99 15.38 15.79
CA TYR A 149 14.90 14.28 16.14
C TYR A 149 16.35 14.54 15.67
N PRO A 150 16.99 15.65 16.08
CA PRO A 150 18.30 16.06 15.54
C PRO A 150 19.46 15.11 15.89
N GLY A 151 19.30 14.27 16.93
CA GLY A 151 20.29 13.26 17.33
C GLY A 151 20.11 11.89 16.67
N ASN A 152 19.06 11.73 15.87
CA ASN A 152 18.72 10.45 15.25
C ASN A 152 19.34 10.38 13.86
N ASN A 153 20.28 9.46 13.65
CA ASN A 153 21.01 9.30 12.39
C ASN A 153 20.19 8.45 11.38
N VAL A 154 19.00 8.93 11.02
CA VAL A 154 18.16 8.28 10.02
C VAL A 154 18.60 8.66 8.62
N VAL A 155 18.84 7.67 7.77
CA VAL A 155 19.10 7.89 6.35
C VAL A 155 17.78 8.05 5.61
N PHE A 156 17.61 9.14 4.87
CA PHE A 156 16.45 9.33 4.01
C PHE A 156 16.78 8.89 2.59
N LEU A 157 15.99 7.95 2.06
CA LEU A 157 16.09 7.50 0.68
C LEU A 157 14.91 7.99 -0.14
N HIS A 158 15.17 8.25 -1.42
CA HIS A 158 14.11 8.47 -2.38
C HIS A 158 13.61 7.11 -2.88
N CYS A 159 12.30 6.97 -3.03
CA CYS A 159 11.67 5.76 -3.51
C CYS A 159 12.14 5.43 -4.93
N VAL A 160 12.71 4.24 -5.13
CA VAL A 160 13.30 3.82 -6.42
C VAL A 160 12.25 3.72 -7.52
N THR A 161 11.03 3.28 -7.20
CA THR A 161 9.95 3.18 -8.20
C THR A 161 9.55 4.55 -8.73
N HIS A 162 9.51 5.55 -7.86
CA HIS A 162 9.30 6.94 -8.26
C HIS A 162 10.48 7.49 -9.05
N GLN A 163 11.73 7.15 -8.70
CA GLN A 163 12.90 7.54 -9.49
C GLN A 163 12.89 6.91 -10.90
N ASP A 164 12.58 5.62 -11.01
CA ASP A 164 12.49 4.90 -12.28
C ASP A 164 11.38 5.48 -13.17
N ALA A 165 10.22 5.80 -12.59
CA ALA A 165 9.15 6.48 -13.29
C ALA A 165 9.60 7.86 -13.81
N LEU A 166 10.40 8.60 -13.03
CA LEU A 166 10.97 9.88 -13.44
C LEU A 166 12.09 9.72 -14.48
N CYS A 167 12.86 8.62 -14.48
CA CYS A 167 13.88 8.35 -15.49
C CYS A 167 13.29 8.33 -16.91
N LYS A 168 12.02 7.90 -17.09
CA LYS A 168 11.31 8.01 -18.38
C LYS A 168 11.31 9.45 -18.92
N SER A 169 11.18 10.45 -18.05
CA SER A 169 11.17 11.85 -18.46
C SER A 169 12.55 12.37 -18.88
N ALA A 170 13.63 11.76 -18.35
CA ALA A 170 15.01 12.07 -18.73
C ALA A 170 15.40 11.40 -20.07
N LEU A 171 14.78 10.27 -20.40
CA LEU A 171 14.94 9.62 -21.70
C LEU A 171 14.06 10.34 -22.73
N ASN A 172 14.63 10.87 -23.82
CA ASN A 172 13.88 11.50 -24.90
C ASN A 172 13.11 10.48 -25.76
N MET A 173 12.20 9.74 -25.13
CA MET A 173 11.39 8.68 -25.74
C MET A 173 10.10 9.22 -26.36
N LYS A 174 9.86 10.54 -26.26
CA LYS A 174 8.66 11.19 -26.80
C LYS A 174 8.41 10.84 -28.28
N PRO A 175 9.39 10.90 -29.19
CA PRO A 175 9.15 10.55 -30.59
C PRO A 175 8.70 9.09 -30.78
N VAL A 176 9.26 8.17 -29.99
CA VAL A 176 8.90 6.74 -30.03
C VAL A 176 7.47 6.54 -29.50
N PHE A 177 7.14 7.11 -28.35
CA PHE A 177 5.81 7.01 -27.77
C PHE A 177 4.74 7.68 -28.65
N ASP A 178 5.03 8.83 -29.25
CA ASP A 178 4.11 9.50 -30.18
C ASP A 178 3.80 8.62 -31.39
N ALA A 179 4.82 7.93 -31.94
CA ALA A 179 4.63 6.98 -33.03
C ALA A 179 3.77 5.76 -32.60
N VAL A 180 4.05 5.18 -31.43
CA VAL A 180 3.29 4.04 -30.89
C VAL A 180 1.83 4.42 -30.58
N VAL A 181 1.60 5.56 -29.93
CA VAL A 181 0.26 6.07 -29.62
C VAL A 181 -0.51 6.34 -30.90
N LYS A 182 0.12 6.95 -31.91
CA LYS A 182 -0.49 7.18 -33.22
C LYS A 182 -0.86 5.87 -33.91
N LEU A 183 0.00 4.86 -33.86
CA LEU A 183 -0.26 3.53 -34.41
C LEU A 183 -1.48 2.88 -33.71
N ILE A 184 -1.48 2.85 -32.38
CA ILE A 184 -2.58 2.28 -31.57
C ILE A 184 -3.90 2.99 -31.90
N ASN A 185 -3.90 4.33 -31.94
CA ASN A 185 -5.09 5.11 -32.27
C ASN A 185 -5.57 4.84 -33.70
N THR A 186 -4.66 4.62 -34.65
CA THR A 186 -5.01 4.25 -36.04
C THR A 186 -5.65 2.87 -36.11
N ILE A 187 -5.13 1.89 -35.37
CA ILE A 187 -5.70 0.54 -35.28
C ILE A 187 -7.09 0.59 -34.64
N ARG A 188 -7.24 1.31 -33.51
CA ARG A 188 -8.49 1.37 -32.74
C ARG A 188 -9.59 2.19 -33.42
N SER A 189 -9.25 3.24 -34.16
CA SER A 189 -10.23 4.08 -34.88
C SER A 189 -10.89 3.38 -36.06
N ARG A 190 -10.36 2.22 -36.51
CA ARG A 190 -10.85 1.47 -37.67
C ARG A 190 -11.27 0.07 -37.25
N GLY A 191 -12.57 -0.18 -37.19
CA GLY A 191 -13.13 -1.45 -36.69
C GLY A 191 -12.68 -2.72 -37.45
N LEU A 192 -12.37 -2.61 -38.75
CA LEU A 192 -11.80 -3.74 -39.51
C LEU A 192 -10.34 -4.00 -39.10
N THR A 193 -9.51 -2.95 -39.08
CA THR A 193 -8.10 -3.02 -38.70
C THR A 193 -7.92 -3.52 -37.27
N HIS A 194 -8.76 -3.08 -36.34
CA HIS A 194 -8.75 -3.57 -34.96
C HIS A 194 -9.03 -5.08 -34.87
N ARG A 195 -10.04 -5.58 -35.61
CA ARG A 195 -10.36 -7.02 -35.62
C ARG A 195 -9.21 -7.84 -36.22
N GLN A 196 -8.69 -7.43 -37.37
CA GLN A 196 -7.55 -8.10 -38.01
C GLN A 196 -6.29 -8.10 -37.13
N PHE A 197 -6.02 -7.00 -36.43
CA PHE A 197 -4.88 -6.91 -35.51
C PHE A 197 -5.06 -7.83 -34.30
N ARG A 198 -6.27 -7.93 -33.74
CA ARG A 198 -6.57 -8.86 -32.65
C ARG A 198 -6.38 -10.31 -33.07
N ASP A 199 -6.87 -10.68 -34.24
CA ASP A 199 -6.74 -12.04 -34.77
C ASP A 199 -5.26 -12.37 -35.07
N PHE A 200 -4.49 -11.38 -35.54
CA PHE A 200 -3.04 -11.49 -35.67
C PHE A 200 -2.36 -11.75 -34.33
N LEU A 201 -2.62 -10.96 -33.28
CA LEU A 201 -2.01 -11.16 -31.95
C LEU A 201 -2.30 -12.55 -31.37
N GLN A 202 -3.51 -13.09 -31.58
CA GLN A 202 -3.86 -14.45 -31.17
C GLN A 202 -3.04 -15.52 -31.89
N SER A 203 -2.67 -15.28 -33.16
CA SER A 203 -1.88 -16.22 -33.96
C SER A 203 -0.39 -16.27 -33.60
N VAL A 204 0.15 -15.22 -32.97
CA VAL A 204 1.58 -15.15 -32.57
C VAL A 204 1.83 -15.48 -31.09
N GLN A 205 0.85 -16.03 -30.36
CA GLN A 205 0.95 -16.40 -28.94
C GLN A 205 1.47 -15.28 -28.02
N SER A 206 1.17 -14.03 -28.37
CA SER A 206 1.43 -12.88 -27.50
C SER A 206 0.16 -12.55 -26.73
N GLU A 207 0.00 -13.14 -25.54
CA GLU A 207 -0.77 -12.58 -24.43
C GLU A 207 0.16 -11.82 -23.48
#